data_AF-A0AAE3JFU2-F1
#
_entry.id   AF-A0AAE3JFU2-F1
#
_cell.length_a   1.000
_cell.length_b   1.000
_cell.length_c   1.000
_cell.angle_alpha   90.00
_cell.angle_beta   90.00
_cell.angle_gamma   90.00
#
_symmetry.space_group_name_H-M   'P 1'
#
loop_
_entity.id
_entity.type
_entity.pdbx_description
1 polymer ?
#
loop_
_entity_poly.entity_id
_entity_poly.type
_entity_poly.pdbx_seq_one_letter_code
_entity_poly.pdbx_strand_id
1 'polypeptide(L)' 'MTKKRSTDIRTCPVCGHTVQRSDMQFTRDCNGIPFRLVCWDCYDQLMAKGYDGEYYTEADENIDYDY' A
#
# COMPACT_ATOMS: atom_id res chain seq x y z
N MET A 1 -2.31 -28.01 24.89
CA MET A 1 -2.85 -26.65 24.63
C MET A 1 -2.56 -26.28 23.18
N THR A 2 -3.41 -26.67 22.23
CA THR A 2 -3.27 -26.26 20.83
C THR A 2 -3.66 -24.78 20.74
N LYS A 3 -2.67 -23.89 20.77
CA LYS A 3 -2.87 -22.46 20.49
C LYS A 3 -3.58 -22.36 19.13
N LYS A 4 -4.86 -21.97 19.13
CA LYS A 4 -5.55 -21.54 17.90
C LYS A 4 -4.69 -20.42 17.33
N ARG A 5 -3.96 -20.70 16.24
CA ARG A 5 -3.31 -19.64 15.46
C ARG A 5 -4.45 -18.78 14.95
N SER A 6 -4.64 -17.61 15.56
CA SER A 6 -5.49 -16.57 15.01
C SER A 6 -4.93 -16.25 13.64
N THR A 7 -5.60 -16.70 12.58
CA THR A 7 -5.29 -16.26 11.22
C THR A 7 -5.65 -14.79 11.15
N ASP A 8 -4.65 -13.91 11.19
CA ASP A 8 -4.82 -12.48 10.92
C ASP A 8 -5.21 -12.35 9.44
N ILE A 9 -6.52 -12.33 9.18
CA ILE A 9 -7.10 -12.16 7.85
C ILE A 9 -7.46 -10.70 7.70
N ARG A 10 -7.05 -10.11 6.57
CA ARG A 10 -7.32 -8.70 6.25
C ARG A 10 -7.87 -8.58 4.85
N THR A 11 -8.65 -7.52 4.64
CA THR A 11 -9.22 -7.19 3.33
C THR A 11 -8.27 -6.29 2.57
N CYS A 12 -7.94 -6.65 1.33
CA CYS A 12 -7.17 -5.78 0.46
C CYS A 12 -7.99 -4.54 0.09
N PRO A 13 -7.46 -3.32 0.27
CA PRO A 13 -8.20 -2.09 -0.03
C PRO A 13 -8.36 -1.81 -1.54
N VAL A 14 -7.73 -2.60 -2.40
CA VAL A 14 -7.75 -2.41 -3.87
C VAL A 14 -8.78 -3.33 -4.52
N CYS A 15 -8.69 -4.63 -4.26
CA CYS A 15 -9.58 -5.63 -4.87
C CYS A 15 -10.72 -6.09 -3.93
N GLY A 16 -10.68 -5.77 -2.64
CA GLY A 16 -11.70 -6.17 -1.68
C GLY A 16 -11.62 -7.64 -1.22
N HIS A 17 -10.64 -8.42 -1.67
CA HIS A 17 -10.47 -9.80 -1.24
C HIS A 17 -9.88 -9.92 0.17
N THR A 18 -10.39 -10.88 0.93
CA THR A 18 -9.83 -11.27 2.22
C THR A 18 -8.67 -12.24 2.02
N VAL A 19 -7.49 -11.83 2.49
CA VAL A 19 -6.24 -12.59 2.38
C VAL A 19 -5.57 -12.69 3.74
N GLN A 20 -4.69 -13.66 3.93
CA GLN A 20 -3.90 -13.72 5.15
C GLN A 20 -2.91 -12.56 5.21
N ARG A 21 -2.64 -12.04 6.41
CA ARG A 21 -1.66 -10.98 6.62
C ARG A 21 -0.26 -11.37 6.12
N SER A 22 0.09 -12.65 6.14
CA SER A 22 1.34 -13.18 5.57
C SER A 22 1.45 -13.00 4.06
N ASP A 23 0.29 -12.91 3.38
CA ASP A 23 0.18 -12.86 1.93
C ASP A 23 -0.12 -11.43 1.46
N MET A 24 0.27 -10.45 2.28
CA MET A 24 0.15 -9.02 1.98
C MET A 24 1.49 -8.32 2.12
N GLN A 25 1.73 -7.37 1.23
CA GLN A 25 2.96 -6.58 1.17
C GLN A 25 2.65 -5.09 1.18
N PHE A 26 3.51 -4.31 1.86
CA PHE A 26 3.44 -2.85 1.81
C PHE A 26 3.99 -2.35 0.49
N THR A 27 3.16 -1.61 -0.26
CA THR A 27 3.62 -0.80 -1.38
C THR A 27 4.44 0.37 -0.88
N ARG A 28 5.23 0.96 -1.77
CA ARG A 28 6.04 2.14 -1.49
C ARG A 28 5.67 3.24 -2.45
N ASP A 29 5.59 4.46 -1.93
CA ASP A 29 5.41 5.65 -2.76
C ASP A 29 6.69 6.02 -3.52
N CYS A 30 6.65 7.13 -4.26
CA CYS A 30 7.78 7.63 -5.04
C CYS A 30 9.03 7.96 -4.21
N ASN A 31 8.86 8.18 -2.89
CA ASN A 31 9.95 8.45 -1.95
C ASN A 31 10.42 7.18 -1.21
N GLY A 32 9.86 6.02 -1.56
CA GLY A 32 10.18 4.75 -0.91
C GLY A 32 9.50 4.56 0.45
N ILE A 33 8.57 5.43 0.83
CA ILE A 33 7.85 5.38 2.11
C ILE A 33 6.72 4.34 2.00
N PRO A 34 6.51 3.48 3.01
CA PRO A 34 5.40 2.54 3.01
C PRO A 34 4.05 3.28 2.91
N PHE A 35 3.26 2.98 1.88
CA PHE A 35 2.01 3.68 1.60
C PHE A 35 0.78 2.89 2.08
N ARG A 36 0.54 1.71 1.50
CA ARG A 36 -0.61 0.86 1.85
C ARG A 36 -0.28 -0.62 1.82
N LEU A 37 -1.01 -1.40 2.61
CA LEU A 37 -0.87 -2.85 2.67
C LEU A 37 -1.89 -3.50 1.73
N VAL A 38 -1.41 -4.27 0.75
CA VAL A 38 -2.24 -4.89 -0.30
C VAL A 38 -1.90 -6.38 -0.46
N CYS A 39 -2.76 -7.15 -1.13
CA CYS A 39 -2.41 -8.53 -1.50
C CYS A 39 -1.30 -8.55 -2.56
N TRP A 40 -0.62 -9.69 -2.71
CA TRP A 40 0.45 -9.88 -3.71
C TRP A 40 0.02 -9.51 -5.13
N ASP A 41 -1.19 -9.91 -5.55
CA ASP A 41 -1.67 -9.64 -6.92
C ASP A 41 -1.79 -8.13 -7.21
N CYS A 42 -2.25 -7.35 -6.22
CA CYS A 42 -2.33 -5.91 -6.34
C CYS A 42 -0.97 -5.23 -6.13
N TYR A 43 -0.09 -5.81 -5.32
CA TYR A 43 1.26 -5.31 -5.10
C TYR A 43 2.03 -5.24 -6.43
N ASP A 44 2.06 -6.33 -7.19
CA ASP A 44 2.79 -6.40 -8.45
C ASP A 44 2.27 -5.39 -9.47
N GLN A 45 0.94 -5.20 -9.54
CA GLN A 45 0.31 -4.24 -10.43
C GLN A 45 0.62 -2.79 -10.03
N LEU A 46 0.50 -2.46 -8.75
CA LEU A 46 0.75 -1.10 -8.25
C LEU A 46 2.24 -0.73 -8.34
N MET A 47 3.12 -1.69 -8.06
CA MET A 47 4.57 -1.49 -8.06
C MET A 47 5.22 -1.71 -9.44
N ALA A 48 4.46 -2.04 -10.49
CA ALA A 48 4.99 -2.29 -11.83
C ALA A 48 5.82 -1.13 -12.40
N LYS A 49 5.45 0.12 -12.05
CA LYS A 49 6.20 1.33 -12.42
C LYS A 49 7.31 1.72 -11.44
N GLY A 50 7.53 0.93 -10.39
CA GLY A 50 8.53 1.16 -9.34
C GLY A 50 8.01 1.85 -8.09
N TYR A 51 6.80 2.43 -8.12
CA TYR A 51 6.15 3.08 -6.97
C TYR A 51 4.62 3.06 -7.10
N ASP A 52 3.95 3.13 -5.96
CA ASP A 52 2.49 3.21 -5.81
C ASP A 52 2.03 4.66 -5.59
N GLY A 53 0.91 5.04 -6.21
CA GLY A 53 0.38 6.41 -6.19
C GLY A 53 0.86 7.28 -7.36
N GLU A 54 0.56 8.57 -7.30
CA GLU A 54 1.00 9.56 -8.30
C GLU A 54 2.33 10.21 -7.89
N TYR A 55 3.09 10.68 -8.88
CA TYR A 55 4.30 11.45 -8.61
C TYR A 55 3.89 12.89 -8.34
N TYR A 56 3.96 13.31 -7.07
CA TYR A 56 3.77 14.70 -6.69
C TYR A 56 5.09 15.45 -6.83
N THR A 57 5.08 16.54 -7.56
CA THR A 57 6.21 17.48 -7.70
C THR A 57 5.99 18.70 -6.81
N GLU A 58 7.04 19.47 -6.52
CA GLU A 58 6.91 20.77 -5.84
C GLU A 58 5.98 21.74 -6.62
N ALA A 59 5.74 21.50 -7.91
CA ALA A 59 4.77 22.25 -8.72
C ALA A 59 3.30 21.89 -8.40
N ASP A 60 3.04 20.73 -7.78
CA ASP A 60 1.73 20.30 -7.29
C ASP A 60 1.48 20.79 -5.85
N GLU A 61 2.49 21.40 -5.21
CA GLU A 61 2.31 22.06 -3.92
C GLU A 61 1.48 23.32 -4.15
N ASN A 62 0.23 23.30 -3.66
CA ASN A 62 -0.55 24.52 -3.51
C ASN A 62 -0.04 25.27 -2.27
N ILE A 63 1.18 25.81 -2.41
CA ILE A 63 1.79 26.75 -1.48
C ILE A 63 1.23 28.13 -1.79
N ASP A 64 0.09 28.45 -1.17
CA ASP A 64 -0.40 29.83 -1.06
C ASP A 64 0.62 30.61 -0.20
N TYR A 65 1.64 31.16 -0.86
CA TYR A 65 2.65 32.01 -0.25
C TYR A 65 2.03 33.38 0.07
N ASP A 66 1.11 33.40 1.04
CA ASP A 66 0.60 34.62 1.67
C ASP A 66 1.35 34.79 3.01
N TYR A 67 2.61 35.24 2.93
CA TYR A 67 3.43 35.62 4.09
C TYR A 67 4.30 36.85 3.83
#